data_AF-A0A2G9NCE5-F1
#
_entry.id   AF-A0A2G9NCE5-F1
#
_cell.length_a   1.000
_cell.length_b   1.000
_cell.length_c   1.000
_cell.angle_alpha   90.00
_cell.angle_beta   90.00
_cell.angle_gamma   90.00
#
_symmetry.space_group_name_H-M   'P 1'
#
loop_
_entity.id
_entity.type
_entity.pdbx_description
1 polymer ?
#
loop_
_entity_poly.entity_id
_entity_poly.type
_entity_poly.pdbx_seq_one_letter_code
_entity_poly.pdbx_strand_id
1 'polypeptide(L)'
;MVIENSKSEIADKLKKLSDFSRIDYLERCLMEKKDLFIKTFCHHKLAEFYSSKRMFGKAAQHMDAIARLGTTYNEKLQYYMEVVRLLVEAGDYHHAVEVFDKTLSYANNFRRVELKKEFLMILRARAERLEGNLKRAGALEVFEVLYRLSDDVDKKWIKQKLIKYYEMFGKSKELARMRA
;
A
#
# COMPACT_ATOMS: atom_id res chain seq x y z
N MET A 1 5.25 6.09 34.09
CA MET A 1 5.72 4.85 33.43
C MET A 1 7.01 5.21 32.70
N VAL A 2 8.10 4.49 32.93
CA VAL A 2 9.39 4.77 32.27
C VAL A 2 9.31 4.27 30.83
N ILE A 3 9.67 5.13 29.86
CA ILE A 3 9.69 4.79 28.44
C ILE A 3 11.14 4.57 28.03
N GLU A 4 11.43 3.33 27.64
CA GLU A 4 12.72 2.81 27.22
C GLU A 4 13.34 3.64 26.06
N ASN A 5 14.67 3.75 26.03
CA ASN A 5 15.39 4.67 25.12
C ASN A 5 16.18 3.95 24.03
N SER A 6 16.26 2.63 24.06
CA SER A 6 16.95 1.84 23.03
C SER A 6 16.00 0.90 22.29
N LYS A 7 16.34 0.57 21.04
CA LYS A 7 15.58 -0.42 20.25
C LYS A 7 15.50 -1.78 20.94
N SER A 8 16.57 -2.21 21.63
CA SER A 8 16.63 -3.50 22.32
C SER A 8 15.63 -3.55 23.47
N GLU A 9 15.64 -2.53 24.32
CA GLU A 9 14.73 -2.44 25.47
C GLU A 9 13.26 -2.38 25.03
N ILE A 10 12.96 -1.57 24.00
CA ILE A 10 11.61 -1.48 23.42
C ILE A 10 11.20 -2.86 22.88
N ALA A 11 12.08 -3.55 22.13
CA ALA A 11 11.79 -4.89 21.59
C ALA A 11 11.52 -5.93 22.69
N ASP A 12 12.32 -5.92 23.76
CA ASP A 12 12.14 -6.83 24.89
C ASP A 12 10.86 -6.52 25.69
N LYS A 13 10.50 -5.24 25.78
CA LYS A 13 9.22 -4.82 26.35
C LYS A 13 8.05 -5.36 25.53
N LEU A 14 8.09 -5.22 24.20
CA LEU A 14 7.02 -5.68 23.31
C LEU A 14 6.73 -7.18 23.47
N LYS A 15 7.76 -8.01 23.67
CA LYS A 15 7.58 -9.47 23.85
C LYS A 15 6.64 -9.82 25.01
N LYS A 16 6.62 -9.00 26.06
CA LYS A 16 5.85 -9.23 27.30
C LYS A 16 4.44 -8.66 27.27
N LEU A 17 4.10 -7.87 26.25
CA LEU A 17 2.83 -7.16 26.14
C LEU A 17 1.85 -7.90 25.22
N SER A 18 0.56 -7.80 25.52
CA SER A 18 -0.53 -8.15 24.59
C SER A 18 -0.55 -7.24 23.36
N ASP A 19 -1.16 -7.64 22.25
CA ASP A 19 -1.23 -6.82 21.02
C ASP A 19 -1.77 -5.40 21.24
N PHE A 20 -2.86 -5.22 22.00
CA PHE A 20 -3.38 -3.87 22.29
C PHE A 20 -2.40 -3.03 23.11
N SER A 21 -1.85 -3.61 24.18
CA SER A 21 -0.83 -2.96 25.00
C SER A 21 0.44 -2.62 24.22
N ARG A 22 0.81 -3.41 23.20
CA ARG A 22 1.95 -3.12 22.31
C ARG A 22 1.68 -1.87 21.47
N ILE A 23 0.48 -1.75 20.89
CA ILE A 23 0.09 -0.59 20.08
C ILE A 23 0.12 0.67 20.95
N ASP A 24 -0.59 0.67 22.08
CA ASP A 24 -0.65 1.81 22.99
C ASP A 24 0.75 2.23 23.49
N TYR A 25 1.60 1.26 23.83
CA TYR A 25 2.97 1.54 24.24
C TYR A 25 3.79 2.19 23.12
N LEU A 26 3.71 1.70 21.89
CA LEU A 26 4.43 2.27 20.74
C LEU A 26 3.92 3.65 20.34
N GLU A 27 2.61 3.89 20.41
CA GLU A 27 2.03 5.22 20.17
C GLU A 27 2.53 6.23 21.21
N ARG A 28 2.62 5.82 22.49
CA ARG A 28 3.25 6.65 23.54
C ARG A 28 4.73 6.90 23.27
N CYS A 29 5.49 5.90 22.83
CA CYS A 29 6.88 6.10 22.42
C CYS A 29 7.04 7.14 21.29
N LEU A 30 6.08 7.21 20.37
CA LEU A 30 6.09 8.18 19.27
C LEU A 30 5.75 9.62 19.71
N MET A 31 4.96 9.78 20.77
CA MET A 31 4.63 11.09 21.35
C MET A 31 5.81 11.71 22.12
N GLU A 32 6.73 10.89 22.62
CA GLU A 32 7.94 11.35 23.31
C GLU A 32 8.98 11.96 22.35
N LYS A 33 9.85 12.80 22.90
CA LYS A 33 11.01 13.35 22.18
C LYS A 33 12.10 12.28 22.04
N LYS A 34 11.89 11.35 21.10
CA LYS A 34 12.83 10.28 20.73
C LYS A 34 13.62 10.65 19.47
N ASP A 35 14.80 10.06 19.31
CA ASP A 35 15.58 10.18 18.09
C ASP A 35 14.88 9.51 16.89
N LEU A 36 15.37 9.86 15.69
CA LEU A 36 14.82 9.40 14.41
C LEU A 36 14.81 7.86 14.30
N PHE A 37 15.86 7.19 14.76
CA PHE A 37 16.00 5.74 14.64
C PHE A 37 14.99 5.00 15.52
N ILE A 38 14.72 5.52 16.72
CA ILE A 38 13.70 4.97 17.61
C ILE A 38 12.30 5.21 17.05
N LYS A 39 12.02 6.41 16.50
CA LYS A 39 10.73 6.68 15.85
C LYS A 39 10.48 5.77 14.66
N THR A 40 11.47 5.63 13.77
CA THR A 40 11.39 4.70 12.63
C THR A 40 11.14 3.27 13.09
N PHE A 41 11.83 2.81 14.14
CA PHE A 41 11.60 1.49 14.71
C PHE A 41 10.17 1.31 15.23
N CYS A 42 9.64 2.30 15.96
CA CYS A 42 8.28 2.25 16.51
C CYS A 42 7.22 2.23 15.39
N HIS A 43 7.36 3.08 14.38
CA HIS A 43 6.48 3.05 13.21
C HIS A 43 6.55 1.70 12.47
N HIS A 44 7.74 1.12 12.31
CA HIS A 44 7.89 -0.18 11.67
C HIS A 44 7.13 -1.27 12.42
N LYS A 45 7.25 -1.30 13.77
CA LYS A 45 6.52 -2.25 14.60
C LYS A 45 5.00 -2.04 14.57
N LEU A 46 4.54 -0.79 14.57
CA LEU A 46 3.11 -0.50 14.40
C LEU A 46 2.61 -0.96 13.03
N ALA A 47 3.36 -0.73 11.95
CA ALA A 47 3.00 -1.19 10.61
C ALA A 47 2.93 -2.73 10.53
N GLU A 48 3.89 -3.45 11.12
CA GLU A 48 3.88 -4.91 11.25
C GLU A 48 2.61 -5.40 11.99
N PHE A 49 2.32 -4.82 13.17
CA PHE A 49 1.14 -5.21 13.96
C PHE A 49 -0.16 -4.97 13.21
N TYR A 50 -0.36 -3.78 12.62
CA TYR A 50 -1.57 -3.49 11.87
C TYR A 50 -1.71 -4.38 10.62
N SER A 51 -0.61 -4.67 9.92
CA SER A 51 -0.62 -5.60 8.77
C SER A 51 -1.03 -7.01 9.17
N SER A 52 -0.53 -7.51 10.32
CA SER A 52 -0.90 -8.84 10.83
C SER A 52 -2.40 -8.98 11.13
N LYS A 53 -3.06 -7.88 11.48
CA LYS A 53 -4.50 -7.80 11.73
C LYS A 53 -5.30 -7.39 10.50
N ARG A 54 -4.68 -7.33 9.31
CA ARG A 54 -5.28 -6.87 8.04
C ARG A 54 -5.82 -5.43 8.10
N MET A 55 -5.32 -4.62 9.02
CA MET A 55 -5.63 -3.19 9.12
C MET A 55 -4.69 -2.39 8.21
N PHE A 56 -4.70 -2.69 6.92
CA PHE A 56 -3.69 -2.21 5.96
C PHE A 56 -3.65 -0.68 5.81
N GLY A 57 -4.79 0.01 5.96
CA GLY A 57 -4.83 1.48 5.94
C GLY A 57 -4.02 2.11 7.08
N LYS A 58 -4.14 1.58 8.30
CA LYS A 58 -3.31 2.04 9.44
C LYS A 58 -1.84 1.66 9.25
N ALA A 59 -1.56 0.45 8.75
CA ALA A 59 -0.19 0.06 8.43
C ALA A 59 0.46 1.01 7.41
N ALA A 60 -0.27 1.39 6.36
CA ALA A 60 0.17 2.34 5.35
C ALA A 60 0.52 3.71 5.96
N GLN A 61 -0.28 4.22 6.90
CA GLN A 61 0.02 5.48 7.60
C GLN A 61 1.37 5.45 8.34
N HIS A 62 1.68 4.35 9.03
CA HIS A 62 2.97 4.22 9.70
C HIS A 62 4.13 4.02 8.72
N MET A 63 3.94 3.28 7.63
CA MET A 63 4.95 3.15 6.57
C MET A 63 5.23 4.48 5.85
N ASP A 64 4.20 5.31 5.64
CA ASP A 64 4.31 6.63 5.05
C ASP A 64 5.05 7.60 5.99
N ALA A 65 4.83 7.47 7.30
CA ALA A 65 5.68 8.16 8.29
C ALA A 65 7.14 7.71 8.18
N ILE A 66 7.43 6.41 8.05
CA ILE A 66 8.81 5.92 7.83
C ILE A 66 9.41 6.47 6.53
N ALA A 67 8.64 6.47 5.44
CA ALA A 67 9.09 7.00 4.15
C ALA A 67 9.50 8.48 4.24
N ARG A 68 8.77 9.29 5.05
CA ARG A 68 9.17 10.69 5.33
C ARG A 68 10.45 10.80 6.16
N LEU A 69 10.70 9.86 7.06
CA LEU A 69 11.87 9.84 7.94
C LEU A 69 13.11 9.23 7.26
N GLY A 70 12.95 8.48 6.17
CA GLY A 70 14.06 7.90 5.40
C GLY A 70 15.05 8.97 4.92
N THR A 71 16.34 8.70 5.01
CA THR A 71 17.39 9.68 4.67
C THR A 71 17.93 9.46 3.27
N THR A 72 17.96 8.22 2.80
CA THR A 72 18.47 7.90 1.46
C THR A 72 17.34 7.84 0.43
N TYR A 73 17.69 8.13 -0.84
CA TYR A 73 16.78 8.03 -1.98
C TYR A 73 16.17 6.62 -2.12
N ASN A 74 16.99 5.57 -1.99
CA ASN A 74 16.54 4.18 -2.15
C ASN A 74 15.57 3.77 -1.06
N GLU A 75 15.84 4.13 0.20
CA GLU A 75 14.94 3.85 1.32
C GLU A 75 13.58 4.52 1.12
N LYS A 76 13.57 5.81 0.72
CA LYS A 76 12.31 6.53 0.48
C LYS A 76 11.46 5.83 -0.59
N LEU A 77 12.06 5.46 -1.72
CA LEU A 77 11.35 4.77 -2.78
C LEU A 77 10.81 3.42 -2.31
N GLN A 78 11.62 2.63 -1.60
CA GLN A 78 11.20 1.33 -1.07
C GLN A 78 10.03 1.48 -0.09
N TYR A 79 10.11 2.43 0.85
CA TYR A 79 9.05 2.65 1.83
C TYR A 79 7.77 3.18 1.20
N TYR A 80 7.84 4.11 0.24
CA TYR A 80 6.64 4.56 -0.46
C TYR A 80 6.00 3.45 -1.32
N MET A 81 6.79 2.58 -1.96
CA MET A 81 6.23 1.42 -2.66
C MET A 81 5.52 0.46 -1.70
N GLU A 82 6.04 0.29 -0.49
CA GLU A 82 5.37 -0.48 0.56
C GLU A 82 4.06 0.18 1.02
N VAL A 83 4.01 1.51 1.10
CA VAL A 83 2.75 2.26 1.34
C VAL A 83 1.74 1.99 0.24
N VAL A 84 2.16 2.10 -1.04
CA VAL A 84 1.30 1.80 -2.21
C VAL A 84 0.75 0.39 -2.12
N ARG A 85 1.60 -0.60 -1.81
CA ARG A 85 1.18 -2.00 -1.65
C ARG A 85 0.12 -2.15 -0.56
N LEU A 86 0.33 -1.53 0.61
CA LEU A 86 -0.62 -1.60 1.73
C LEU A 86 -1.95 -0.89 1.40
N LEU A 87 -1.92 0.24 0.69
CA LEU A 87 -3.13 0.94 0.25
C LEU A 87 -3.94 0.11 -0.76
N VAL A 88 -3.27 -0.56 -1.72
CA VAL A 88 -3.92 -1.50 -2.65
C VAL A 88 -4.56 -2.68 -1.89
N GLU A 89 -3.90 -3.21 -0.86
CA GLU A 89 -4.46 -4.27 -0.02
C GLU A 89 -5.66 -3.79 0.82
N ALA A 90 -5.64 -2.53 1.26
CA ALA A 90 -6.74 -1.85 1.95
C ALA A 90 -7.94 -1.58 1.03
N GLY A 91 -7.75 -1.58 -0.29
CA GLY A 91 -8.76 -1.20 -1.27
C GLY A 91 -8.84 0.30 -1.55
N ASP A 92 -7.90 1.10 -1.04
CA ASP A 92 -7.82 2.54 -1.27
C ASP A 92 -6.97 2.84 -2.50
N TYR A 93 -7.53 2.53 -3.67
CA TYR A 93 -6.79 2.62 -4.94
C TYR A 93 -6.52 4.06 -5.37
N HIS A 94 -7.37 5.00 -4.98
CA HIS A 94 -7.17 6.40 -5.32
C HIS A 94 -5.94 6.95 -4.61
N HIS A 95 -5.87 6.77 -3.29
CA HIS A 95 -4.72 7.21 -2.51
C HIS A 95 -3.45 6.43 -2.88
N ALA A 96 -3.57 5.13 -3.23
CA ALA A 96 -2.43 4.37 -3.73
C ALA A 96 -1.83 4.99 -5.00
N VAL A 97 -2.65 5.48 -5.93
CA VAL A 97 -2.19 6.18 -7.13
C VAL A 97 -1.53 7.51 -6.78
N GLU A 98 -2.12 8.30 -5.88
CA GLU A 98 -1.52 9.57 -5.45
C GLU A 98 -0.13 9.39 -4.81
N VAL A 99 0.01 8.41 -3.92
CA VAL A 99 1.31 8.08 -3.31
C VAL A 99 2.27 7.54 -4.36
N PHE A 100 1.80 6.75 -5.32
CA PHE A 100 2.63 6.24 -6.40
C PHE A 100 3.15 7.37 -7.31
N ASP A 101 2.30 8.31 -7.71
CA ASP A 101 2.69 9.47 -8.52
C ASP A 101 3.72 10.34 -7.79
N LYS A 102 3.53 10.54 -6.47
CA LYS A 102 4.53 11.17 -5.61
C LYS A 102 5.84 10.38 -5.60
N THR A 103 5.78 9.05 -5.53
CA THR A 103 6.97 8.17 -5.60
C THR A 103 7.73 8.36 -6.91
N LEU A 104 7.01 8.45 -8.03
CA LEU A 104 7.59 8.72 -9.34
C LEU A 104 8.26 10.10 -9.46
N SER A 105 7.83 11.09 -8.67
CA SER A 105 8.49 12.40 -8.64
C SER A 105 9.86 12.37 -7.97
N TYR A 106 10.09 11.42 -7.06
CA TYR A 106 11.41 11.22 -6.47
C TYR A 106 12.31 10.47 -7.44
N ALA A 107 11.77 9.51 -8.21
CA ALA A 107 12.55 8.58 -9.01
C ALA A 107 13.16 9.18 -10.29
N ASN A 108 14.37 8.74 -10.64
CA ASN A 108 14.97 9.01 -11.95
C ASN A 108 14.26 8.24 -13.09
N ASN A 109 14.49 8.62 -14.35
CA ASN A 109 13.77 8.06 -15.50
C ASN A 109 13.84 6.53 -15.61
N PHE A 110 15.02 5.94 -15.37
CA PHE A 110 15.17 4.49 -15.38
C PHE A 110 14.33 3.84 -14.29
N ARG A 111 14.43 4.34 -13.06
CA ARG A 111 13.70 3.81 -11.91
C ARG A 111 12.19 4.00 -12.02
N ARG A 112 11.72 5.07 -12.69
CA ARG A 112 10.29 5.30 -12.95
C ARG A 112 9.66 4.17 -13.77
N VAL A 113 10.38 3.65 -14.78
CA VAL A 113 9.90 2.53 -15.61
C VAL A 113 9.77 1.27 -14.75
N GLU A 114 10.76 0.97 -13.92
CA GLU A 114 10.73 -0.18 -13.01
C GLU A 114 9.60 -0.09 -11.99
N LEU A 115 9.44 1.08 -11.35
CA LEU A 115 8.38 1.32 -10.35
C LEU A 115 6.99 1.23 -10.98
N LYS A 116 6.78 1.72 -12.21
CA LYS A 116 5.51 1.56 -12.93
C LYS A 116 5.19 0.09 -13.18
N LYS A 117 6.18 -0.69 -13.62
CA LYS A 117 6.01 -2.13 -13.79
C LYS A 117 5.64 -2.82 -12.48
N GLU A 118 6.34 -2.49 -11.39
CA GLU A 118 6.06 -3.03 -10.05
C GLU A 118 4.64 -2.69 -9.58
N PHE A 119 4.21 -1.44 -9.73
CA PHE A 119 2.86 -1.03 -9.33
C PHE A 119 1.75 -1.73 -10.13
N LEU A 120 1.93 -1.87 -11.45
CA LEU A 120 1.00 -2.63 -12.30
C LEU A 120 0.95 -4.11 -11.90
N MET A 121 2.09 -4.71 -11.51
CA MET A 121 2.13 -6.08 -10.98
C MET A 121 1.36 -6.21 -9.65
N ILE A 122 1.51 -5.24 -8.75
CA ILE A 122 0.76 -5.21 -7.48
C ILE A 122 -0.75 -5.15 -7.73
N LEU A 123 -1.21 -4.25 -8.60
CA LEU A 123 -2.61 -4.11 -8.97
C LEU A 123 -3.15 -5.38 -9.63
N ARG A 124 -2.41 -5.96 -10.58
CA ARG A 124 -2.79 -7.21 -11.25
C ARG A 124 -2.96 -8.36 -10.27
N ALA A 125 -1.97 -8.58 -9.39
CA ALA A 125 -2.03 -9.63 -8.38
C ALA A 125 -3.24 -9.45 -7.44
N ARG A 126 -3.58 -8.20 -7.10
CA ARG A 126 -4.77 -7.90 -6.29
C ARG A 126 -6.06 -8.19 -7.05
N ALA A 127 -6.17 -7.80 -8.32
CA ALA A 127 -7.35 -8.06 -9.15
C ALA A 127 -7.61 -9.57 -9.29
N GLU A 128 -6.57 -10.34 -9.60
CA GLU A 128 -6.63 -11.81 -9.73
C GLU A 128 -7.05 -12.47 -8.39
N ARG A 129 -6.52 -12.00 -7.26
CA ARG A 129 -6.92 -12.49 -5.93
C ARG A 129 -8.38 -12.17 -5.60
N LEU A 130 -8.89 -10.99 -5.99
CA LEU A 130 -10.28 -10.63 -5.79
C LEU A 130 -11.22 -11.45 -6.68
N GLU A 131 -10.84 -11.70 -7.93
CA GLU A 131 -11.56 -12.58 -8.86
C GLU A 131 -11.64 -14.01 -8.31
N GLY A 132 -10.52 -14.57 -7.84
CA GLY A 132 -10.47 -15.91 -7.23
C GLY A 132 -11.30 -16.04 -5.94
N ASN A 133 -11.44 -14.95 -5.18
CA ASN A 133 -12.28 -14.90 -3.98
C ASN A 133 -13.74 -14.51 -4.27
N LEU A 134 -14.16 -14.46 -5.54
CA LEU A 134 -15.50 -14.07 -5.98
C LEU A 134 -15.91 -12.64 -5.55
N LYS A 135 -14.95 -11.78 -5.18
CA LYS A 135 -15.18 -10.37 -4.85
C LYS A 135 -15.20 -9.52 -6.13
N ARG A 136 -16.18 -9.80 -6.99
CA ARG A 136 -16.26 -9.31 -8.36
C ARG A 136 -16.33 -7.78 -8.47
N ALA A 137 -17.01 -7.10 -7.54
CA ALA A 137 -17.10 -5.65 -7.52
C ALA A 137 -15.72 -5.00 -7.27
N GLY A 138 -14.99 -5.47 -6.26
CA GLY A 138 -13.63 -4.99 -6.01
C GLY A 138 -12.66 -5.37 -7.14
N ALA A 139 -12.79 -6.55 -7.74
CA ALA A 139 -11.98 -6.92 -8.90
C ALA A 139 -12.21 -5.94 -10.08
N LEU A 140 -13.47 -5.57 -10.34
CA LEU A 140 -13.81 -4.58 -11.36
C LEU A 140 -13.12 -3.24 -11.10
N GLU A 141 -13.19 -2.71 -9.87
CA GLU A 141 -12.54 -1.44 -9.50
C GLU A 141 -11.03 -1.49 -9.76
N VAL A 142 -10.36 -2.59 -9.38
CA VAL A 142 -8.92 -2.73 -9.63
C VAL A 142 -8.61 -2.80 -11.13
N PHE A 143 -9.42 -3.52 -11.91
CA PHE A 143 -9.24 -3.58 -13.36
C PHE A 143 -9.46 -2.21 -14.02
N GLU A 144 -10.38 -1.38 -13.53
CA GLU A 144 -10.57 -0.02 -14.02
C GLU A 144 -9.32 0.84 -13.77
N VAL A 145 -8.74 0.76 -12.57
CA VAL A 145 -7.48 1.44 -12.24
C VAL A 145 -6.32 0.91 -13.09
N LEU A 146 -6.19 -0.40 -13.23
CA LEU A 146 -5.16 -1.05 -14.03
C LEU A 146 -5.27 -0.62 -15.50
N TYR A 147 -6.47 -0.62 -16.08
CA TYR A 147 -6.70 -0.22 -17.47
C TYR A 147 -6.27 1.23 -17.74
N ARG A 148 -6.52 2.14 -16.79
CA ARG A 148 -6.15 3.55 -16.90
C ARG A 148 -4.63 3.75 -16.89
N LEU A 149 -3.90 2.92 -16.15
CA LEU A 149 -2.45 3.08 -15.93
C LEU A 149 -1.58 2.24 -16.87
N SER A 150 -2.15 1.17 -17.44
CA SER A 150 -1.45 0.27 -18.37
C SER A 150 -1.18 0.93 -19.72
N ASP A 151 -0.14 0.46 -20.39
CA ASP A 151 0.15 0.80 -21.78
C ASP A 151 -0.70 -0.08 -22.72
N ASP A 152 -0.79 0.26 -24.01
CA ASP A 152 -1.77 -0.34 -24.93
C ASP A 152 -1.61 -1.85 -25.14
N VAL A 153 -0.39 -2.37 -24.96
CA VAL A 153 -0.09 -3.81 -25.02
C VAL A 153 -0.87 -4.58 -23.95
N ASP A 154 -0.86 -4.09 -22.70
CA ASP A 154 -1.54 -4.73 -21.58
C ASP A 154 -3.05 -4.42 -21.57
N LYS A 155 -3.47 -3.30 -22.15
CA LYS A 155 -4.90 -2.93 -22.16
C LYS A 155 -5.80 -3.95 -22.84
N LYS A 156 -5.32 -4.71 -23.81
CA LYS A 156 -6.16 -5.68 -24.55
C LYS A 156 -6.79 -6.72 -23.63
N TRP A 157 -6.00 -7.35 -22.76
CA TRP A 157 -6.50 -8.39 -21.86
C TRP A 157 -7.36 -7.79 -20.74
N ILE A 158 -6.98 -6.62 -20.22
CA ILE A 158 -7.74 -5.90 -19.18
C ILE A 158 -9.10 -5.48 -19.72
N LYS A 159 -9.15 -4.97 -20.96
CA LYS A 159 -10.38 -4.56 -21.67
C LYS A 159 -11.36 -5.73 -21.78
N GLN A 160 -10.87 -6.92 -22.15
CA GLN A 160 -11.70 -8.13 -22.21
C GLN A 160 -12.29 -8.50 -20.84
N LYS A 161 -11.49 -8.42 -19.78
CA LYS A 161 -11.97 -8.63 -18.40
C LYS A 161 -13.03 -7.60 -18.02
N LEU A 162 -12.79 -6.32 -18.26
CA LEU A 162 -13.73 -5.23 -17.96
C LEU A 162 -15.06 -5.39 -18.69
N ILE A 163 -15.05 -5.74 -19.98
CA ILE A 163 -16.27 -6.01 -20.77
C ILE A 163 -17.13 -7.07 -20.08
N LYS A 164 -16.53 -8.22 -19.70
CA LYS A 164 -17.24 -9.30 -19.00
C LYS A 164 -17.85 -8.82 -17.68
N TYR A 165 -17.12 -8.03 -16.90
CA TYR A 165 -17.64 -7.48 -15.65
C TYR A 165 -18.77 -6.48 -15.89
N TYR A 166 -18.64 -5.57 -16.86
CA TYR A 166 -19.67 -4.59 -17.18
C TYR A 166 -20.97 -5.24 -17.68
N GLU A 167 -20.89 -6.29 -18.50
CA GLU A 167 -22.05 -7.10 -18.90
C GLU A 167 -22.74 -7.72 -17.69
N MET A 168 -21.95 -8.38 -16.81
CA MET A 168 -22.47 -9.05 -15.63
C MET A 168 -23.13 -8.10 -14.62
N PHE A 169 -22.62 -6.86 -14.50
CA PHE A 169 -23.19 -5.84 -13.61
C PHE A 169 -24.22 -4.92 -14.29
N GLY A 170 -24.54 -5.12 -15.58
CA GLY A 170 -25.48 -4.27 -16.31
C GLY A 170 -25.00 -2.83 -16.53
N LYS A 171 -23.69 -2.58 -16.54
CA LYS A 171 -23.09 -1.25 -16.79
C LYS A 171 -23.05 -0.91 -18.29
N SER A 172 -24.22 -0.74 -18.90
CA SER A 172 -24.37 -0.61 -20.36
C SER A 172 -23.64 0.60 -20.96
N LYS A 173 -23.52 1.71 -20.22
CA LYS A 173 -22.82 2.93 -20.70
C LYS A 173 -21.32 2.69 -20.81
N GLU A 174 -20.72 2.12 -19.79
CA GLU A 174 -19.30 1.78 -19.71
C GLU A 174 -18.95 0.71 -20.74
N LEU A 175 -19.83 -0.28 -20.93
CA LEU A 175 -19.70 -1.30 -21.96
C LEU A 175 -19.67 -0.70 -23.37
N ALA A 176 -20.58 0.24 -23.66
CA ALA A 176 -20.61 0.92 -24.96
C ALA A 176 -19.31 1.70 -25.22
N ARG A 177 -18.79 2.42 -24.22
CA ARG A 177 -17.50 3.14 -24.31
C ARG A 177 -16.33 2.19 -24.54
N MET A 178 -16.35 1.01 -23.94
CA MET A 178 -15.30 0.02 -24.14
C MET A 178 -15.40 -0.66 -25.52
N ARG A 179 -16.58 -0.79 -26.12
CA ARG A 179 -16.73 -1.45 -27.43
C ARG A 179 -16.49 -0.52 -28.62
N ALA A 180 -16.63 0.79 -28.40
CA ALA A 180 -16.13 1.82 -29.32
C ALA A 180 -14.60 1.74 -29.45
#